data_AF-A0A3B0V541-F1
#
_entry.id   AF-A0A3B0V541-F1
#
_cell.length_a   1.000
_cell.length_b   1.000
_cell.length_c   1.000
_cell.angle_alpha   90.00
_cell.angle_beta   90.00
_cell.angle_gamma   90.00
#
_symmetry.space_group_name_H-M   'P 1'
#
loop_
_entity.id
_entity.type
_entity.pdbx_description
1 polymer ?
#
loop_
_entity_poly.entity_id
_entity_poly.type
_entity_poly.pdbx_seq_one_letter_code
_entity_poly.pdbx_strand_id
1 'polypeptide(L)'
;EEGKWTIKELIQHIIDAERVLSYRALRFSRNDTTNLQGFDEDWYVENSNGNDRDFDELLSEFSLVRKATISLFKSFSNKMLTNIGSANGSDISVRALGFIIAGHQIHHLNIIKEKYL
;
A
#
# COMPACT_ATOMS: atom_id res chain seq x y z
N GLU A 1 -16.34 5.89 -17.96
CA GLU A 1 -15.74 7.21 -18.20
C GLU A 1 -14.31 6.97 -18.63
N GLU A 2 -13.84 7.67 -19.66
CA GLU A 2 -12.46 7.55 -20.13
C GLU A 2 -11.50 7.95 -19.00
N GLY A 3 -10.46 7.15 -18.75
CA GLY A 3 -9.50 7.36 -17.65
C GLY A 3 -9.99 6.95 -16.24
N LYS A 4 -11.20 6.42 -16.08
CA LYS A 4 -11.67 5.90 -14.79
C LYS A 4 -11.24 4.44 -14.62
N TRP A 5 -10.49 4.16 -13.55
CA TRP A 5 -10.11 2.79 -13.19
C TRP A 5 -11.32 1.88 -12.97
N THR A 6 -11.20 0.59 -13.26
CA THR A 6 -12.18 -0.41 -12.88
C THR A 6 -12.07 -0.77 -11.40
N ILE A 7 -13.05 -1.50 -10.86
CA ILE A 7 -12.95 -2.04 -9.48
C ILE A 7 -11.75 -2.98 -9.35
N LYS A 8 -11.41 -3.75 -10.39
CA LYS A 8 -10.27 -4.68 -10.36
C LYS A 8 -8.95 -3.92 -10.33
N GLU A 9 -8.82 -2.87 -11.13
CA GLU A 9 -7.67 -1.97 -11.12
C GLU A 9 -7.53 -1.25 -9.77
N LEU A 10 -8.64 -0.81 -9.15
CA LEU A 10 -8.61 -0.24 -7.80
C LEU A 10 -8.13 -1.26 -6.76
N ILE A 11 -8.61 -2.50 -6.79
CA ILE A 11 -8.15 -3.56 -5.87
C ILE A 11 -6.66 -3.85 -6.10
N GLN A 12 -6.22 -3.91 -7.35
CA GLN A 12 -4.83 -4.12 -7.71
C GLN A 12 -3.93 -2.97 -7.20
N HIS A 13 -4.33 -1.72 -7.43
CA HIS A 13 -3.67 -0.53 -6.90
C HIS A 13 -3.48 -0.61 -5.37
N ILE A 14 -4.54 -0.99 -4.65
CA ILE A 14 -4.52 -1.14 -3.20
C ILE A 14 -3.48 -2.18 -2.76
N ILE A 15 -3.42 -3.32 -3.46
CA ILE A 15 -2.44 -4.39 -3.20
C ILE A 15 -1.01 -3.87 -3.39
N ASP A 16 -0.74 -3.19 -4.52
CA ASP A 16 0.58 -2.71 -4.87
C ASP A 16 1.07 -1.60 -3.92
N ALA A 17 0.20 -0.63 -3.64
CA ALA A 17 0.49 0.47 -2.71
C ALA A 17 0.87 -0.06 -1.32
N GLU A 18 0.14 -1.05 -0.80
CA GLU A 18 0.45 -1.61 0.51
C GLU A 18 1.77 -2.37 0.52
N ARG A 19 2.13 -3.10 -0.55
CA ARG A 19 3.43 -3.76 -0.68
C ARG A 19 4.57 -2.73 -0.65
N VAL A 20 4.43 -1.64 -1.40
CA VAL A 20 5.41 -0.54 -1.42
C VAL A 20 5.56 0.11 -0.04
N LEU A 21 4.44 0.44 0.61
CA LEU A 21 4.46 1.07 1.93
C LEU A 21 4.98 0.13 3.02
N SER A 22 4.66 -1.17 2.94
CA SER A 22 5.17 -2.19 3.86
C SER A 22 6.67 -2.40 3.70
N TYR A 23 7.18 -2.36 2.47
CA TYR A 23 8.62 -2.41 2.20
C TYR A 23 9.35 -1.20 2.81
N ARG A 24 8.80 0.01 2.66
CA ARG A 24 9.32 1.22 3.35
C ARG A 24 9.36 1.01 4.86
N ALA A 25 8.26 0.51 5.44
CA ALA A 25 8.17 0.26 6.87
C ALA A 25 9.24 -0.74 7.34
N LEU A 26 9.47 -1.81 6.58
CA LEU A 26 10.54 -2.77 6.83
C LEU A 26 11.91 -2.08 6.83
N ARG A 27 12.28 -1.36 5.76
CA ARG A 27 13.57 -0.68 5.64
C ARG A 27 13.80 0.29 6.81
N PHE A 28 12.83 1.14 7.09
CA PHE A 28 12.95 2.17 8.13
C PHE A 28 13.00 1.56 9.54
N SER A 29 12.27 0.46 9.78
CA SER A 29 12.35 -0.29 11.05
C SER A 29 13.72 -0.93 11.30
N ARG A 30 14.58 -1.00 10.27
CA ARG A 30 15.96 -1.50 10.35
C ARG A 30 17.02 -0.39 10.34
N ASN A 31 16.60 0.87 10.54
CA ASN A 31 17.45 2.06 10.47
C ASN A 31 18.09 2.29 9.10
N ASP A 32 17.50 1.73 8.04
CA ASP A 32 17.93 2.06 6.70
C ASP A 32 17.35 3.42 6.29
N THR A 33 18.23 4.42 6.25
CA THR A 33 17.87 5.82 5.94
C THR A 33 18.05 6.17 4.47
N THR A 34 18.27 5.19 3.59
CA THR A 34 18.30 5.42 2.15
C THR A 34 17.00 6.06 1.71
N ASN A 35 17.07 7.22 1.03
CA ASN A 35 15.88 7.87 0.50
C ASN A 35 15.22 6.97 -0.56
N LEU A 36 13.98 6.55 -0.30
CA LEU A 36 13.22 5.70 -1.20
C LEU A 36 12.35 6.57 -2.12
N GLN A 37 12.40 6.30 -3.42
CA GLN A 37 11.58 7.04 -4.38
C GLN A 37 10.09 6.71 -4.24
N GLY A 38 9.27 7.66 -4.69
CA GLY A 38 7.86 7.49 -4.99
C GLY A 38 7.64 6.45 -6.09
N PHE A 39 6.37 6.15 -6.34
CA PHE A 39 5.95 5.39 -7.51
C PHE A 39 4.78 6.13 -8.15
N ASP A 40 4.62 5.93 -9.46
CA ASP A 40 3.52 6.50 -10.24
C ASP A 40 2.35 5.50 -10.22
N GLU A 41 1.25 5.90 -9.59
CA GLU A 41 0.11 5.01 -9.35
C GLU A 41 -0.66 4.71 -10.64
N ASP A 42 -0.79 5.70 -11.53
CA ASP A 42 -1.44 5.55 -12.83
C ASP A 42 -0.62 4.60 -13.71
N TRP A 43 0.69 4.83 -13.78
CA TRP A 43 1.60 3.95 -14.52
C TRP A 43 1.57 2.52 -13.99
N TYR A 44 1.49 2.34 -12.67
CA TYR A 44 1.38 1.01 -12.07
C TYR A 44 0.06 0.34 -12.45
N VAL A 45 -1.08 1.06 -12.41
CA VAL A 45 -2.37 0.50 -12.80
C VAL A 45 -2.37 0.09 -14.27
N GLU A 46 -1.87 0.95 -15.17
CA GLU A 46 -1.76 0.68 -16.61
C GLU A 46 -0.92 -0.57 -16.92
N ASN A 47 0.07 -0.87 -16.08
CA ASN A 47 1.02 -1.98 -16.26
C ASN A 47 0.79 -3.15 -15.30
N SER A 48 -0.19 -3.05 -14.42
CA SER A 48 -0.71 -4.15 -13.62
C SER A 48 -1.75 -4.81 -14.50
N ASN A 49 -1.67 -6.06 -14.84
CA ASN A 49 -2.72 -6.75 -15.60
C ASN A 49 -4.08 -6.89 -14.85
N GLY A 50 -4.49 -5.92 -14.00
CA GLY A 50 -5.59 -6.01 -13.05
C GLY A 50 -6.92 -6.42 -13.67
N ASN A 51 -7.24 -5.93 -14.87
CA ASN A 51 -8.47 -6.32 -15.58
C ASN A 51 -8.46 -7.77 -16.08
N ASP A 52 -7.29 -8.36 -16.33
CA ASP A 52 -7.15 -9.73 -16.83
C ASP A 52 -7.13 -10.79 -15.71
N ARG A 53 -6.87 -10.36 -14.46
CA ARG A 53 -6.76 -11.26 -13.31
C ARG A 53 -8.12 -11.80 -12.86
N ASP A 54 -8.18 -13.00 -12.30
CA ASP A 54 -9.42 -13.46 -11.68
C ASP A 54 -9.79 -12.61 -10.44
N PHE A 55 -11.09 -12.37 -10.24
CA PHE A 55 -11.57 -11.49 -9.17
C PHE A 55 -11.37 -12.12 -7.78
N ASP A 56 -11.62 -13.43 -7.64
CA ASP A 56 -11.46 -14.13 -6.38
C ASP A 56 -9.96 -14.29 -6.03
N GLU A 57 -9.11 -14.49 -7.04
CA GLU A 57 -7.66 -14.47 -6.87
C GLU A 57 -7.14 -13.10 -6.39
N LEU A 58 -7.66 -12.00 -6.93
CA LEU A 58 -7.33 -10.64 -6.48
C LEU A 58 -7.71 -10.42 -5.00
N LEU A 59 -8.92 -10.83 -4.61
CA LEU A 59 -9.37 -10.71 -3.23
C LEU A 59 -8.57 -11.61 -2.27
N SER A 60 -8.22 -12.82 -2.72
CA SER A 60 -7.36 -13.75 -1.98
C SER A 60 -5.98 -13.12 -1.73
N GLU A 61 -5.36 -12.56 -2.78
CA GLU A 61 -4.09 -11.86 -2.63
C GLU A 61 -4.19 -10.66 -1.68
N PHE A 62 -5.22 -9.82 -1.84
CA PHE A 62 -5.47 -8.70 -0.94
C PHE A 62 -5.51 -9.13 0.52
N SER A 63 -6.22 -10.23 0.82
CA SER A 63 -6.28 -10.80 2.17
C SER A 63 -4.91 -11.26 2.68
N LEU A 64 -4.10 -11.89 1.82
CA LEU A 64 -2.76 -12.35 2.15
C LEU A 64 -1.81 -11.19 2.42
N VAL A 65 -1.82 -10.14 1.57
CA VAL A 65 -1.03 -8.93 1.78
C VAL A 65 -1.42 -8.26 3.08
N ARG A 66 -2.71 -8.11 3.38
CA ARG A 66 -3.17 -7.55 4.66
C ARG A 66 -2.60 -8.30 5.86
N LYS A 67 -2.69 -9.64 5.84
CA LYS A 67 -2.19 -10.48 6.93
C LYS A 67 -0.67 -10.36 7.08
N ALA A 68 0.05 -10.33 5.95
CA ALA A 68 1.50 -10.16 5.94
C ALA A 68 1.91 -8.80 6.53
N THR A 69 1.25 -7.71 6.14
CA THR A 69 1.49 -6.37 6.68
C THR A 69 1.23 -6.31 8.18
N ILE A 70 0.10 -6.84 8.64
CA ILE A 70 -0.21 -6.89 10.08
C ILE A 70 0.85 -7.69 10.84
N SER A 71 1.29 -8.83 10.30
CA SER A 71 2.35 -9.64 10.88
C SER A 71 3.69 -8.89 10.94
N LEU A 72 4.02 -8.13 9.89
CA LEU A 72 5.22 -7.28 9.85
C LEU A 72 5.19 -6.26 10.99
N PHE A 73 4.11 -5.50 11.14
CA PHE A 73 4.01 -4.48 12.20
C PHE A 73 3.98 -5.08 13.61
N LYS A 74 3.38 -6.26 13.81
CA LYS A 74 3.43 -6.99 15.08
C LYS A 74 4.84 -7.42 15.48
N SER A 75 5.75 -7.56 14.50
CA SER A 75 7.16 -7.91 14.77
C SER A 75 8.01 -6.73 15.26
N PHE A 76 7.50 -5.50 15.16
CA PHE A 76 8.26 -4.31 15.50
C PHE A 76 8.16 -3.97 16.99
N SER A 77 9.29 -3.60 17.59
CA SER A 77 9.31 -3.03 18.94
C SER A 77 8.84 -1.58 18.94
N ASN A 78 8.48 -1.05 20.12
CA ASN A 78 8.14 0.37 20.28
C ASN A 78 9.24 1.29 19.73
N LYS A 79 10.52 0.94 19.92
CA LYS A 79 11.64 1.71 19.36
C LYS A 79 11.62 1.69 17.82
N MET A 80 11.46 0.51 17.21
CA MET A 80 11.37 0.38 15.74
C MET A 80 10.22 1.19 15.16
N LEU A 81 9.07 1.23 15.84
CA LEU A 81 7.92 2.04 15.42
C LEU A 81 8.20 3.55 15.42
N THR A 82 9.16 4.01 16.22
CA THR A 82 9.59 5.42 16.25
C THR A 82 10.69 5.78 15.26
N ASN A 83 11.30 4.80 14.59
CA ASN A 83 12.32 5.06 13.59
C ASN A 83 11.78 5.92 12.44
N ILE A 84 12.64 6.78 11.92
CA ILE A 84 12.37 7.69 10.80
C ILE A 84 13.22 7.25 9.61
N GLY A 85 12.60 7.21 8.43
CA GLY A 85 13.29 7.11 7.15
C GLY A 85 12.82 8.21 6.21
N SER A 86 13.45 8.30 5.03
CA SER A 86 13.12 9.29 4.01
C SER A 86 12.46 8.62 2.82
N ALA A 87 11.31 9.14 2.40
CA ALA A 87 10.61 8.73 1.19
C ALA A 87 10.23 9.98 0.38
N ASN A 88 10.59 10.01 -0.89
CA ASN A 88 10.38 11.18 -1.76
C ASN A 88 10.96 12.48 -1.17
N GLY A 89 12.09 12.39 -0.49
CA GLY A 89 12.74 13.55 0.15
C GLY A 89 11.99 14.08 1.38
N SER A 90 10.97 13.37 1.86
CA SER A 90 10.21 13.71 3.07
C SER A 90 10.43 12.66 4.16
N ASP A 91 10.55 13.13 5.40
CA ASP A 91 10.74 12.25 6.55
C ASP A 91 9.42 11.61 6.98
N ILE A 92 9.46 10.32 7.27
CA ILE A 92 8.30 9.57 7.73
C ILE A 92 8.70 8.51 8.76
N SER A 93 7.90 8.40 9.82
CA SER A 93 8.10 7.37 10.84
C SER A 93 7.47 6.03 10.44
N VAL A 94 8.03 4.92 10.95
CA VAL A 94 7.49 3.58 10.72
C VAL A 94 6.02 3.50 11.18
N ARG A 95 5.68 4.03 12.35
CA ARG A 95 4.27 4.05 12.82
C ARG A 95 3.35 4.85 11.89
N ALA A 96 3.84 5.95 11.31
CA ALA A 96 3.04 6.74 10.38
C ALA A 96 2.69 5.94 9.12
N LEU A 97 3.63 5.15 8.58
CA LEU A 97 3.34 4.24 7.48
C LEU A 97 2.22 3.24 7.81
N GLY A 98 2.16 2.73 9.04
CA GLY A 98 1.06 1.87 9.48
C GLY A 98 -0.31 2.55 9.42
N PHE A 99 -0.40 3.80 9.87
CA PHE A 99 -1.62 4.60 9.77
C PHE A 99 -1.98 4.96 8.32
N ILE A 100 -0.99 5.32 7.50
CA ILE A 100 -1.21 5.62 6.07
C ILE A 100 -1.76 4.40 5.35
N ILE A 101 -1.19 3.21 5.56
CA ILE A 101 -1.69 1.97 4.97
C ILE A 101 -3.16 1.77 5.35
N ALA A 102 -3.52 1.85 6.64
CA ALA A 102 -4.90 1.66 7.08
C ALA A 102 -5.86 2.73 6.52
N GLY A 103 -5.45 4.00 6.52
CA GLY A 103 -6.24 5.11 5.97
C GLY A 103 -6.46 4.99 4.46
N HIS A 104 -5.44 4.57 3.72
CA HIS A 104 -5.49 4.33 2.28
C HIS A 104 -6.56 3.28 1.92
N GLN A 105 -6.66 2.19 2.69
CA GLN A 105 -7.73 1.20 2.52
C GLN A 105 -9.12 1.79 2.67
N ILE A 106 -9.33 2.57 3.74
CA ILE A 106 -10.62 3.17 4.04
C ILE A 106 -10.99 4.16 2.94
N HIS A 107 -10.02 4.96 2.48
CA HIS A 107 -10.20 5.91 1.40
C HIS A 107 -10.70 5.24 0.12
N HIS A 108 -10.00 4.20 -0.36
CA HIS A 108 -10.42 3.52 -1.59
C HIS A 108 -11.70 2.70 -1.44
N LEU A 109 -11.97 2.14 -0.24
CA LEU A 109 -13.26 1.52 0.04
C LEU A 109 -14.40 2.53 -0.09
N ASN A 110 -14.23 3.77 0.40
CA ASN A 110 -15.23 4.81 0.25
C ASN A 110 -15.39 5.22 -1.22
N ILE A 111 -14.30 5.34 -1.97
CA ILE A 111 -14.37 5.58 -3.43
C ILE A 111 -15.21 4.52 -4.13
N ILE A 112 -14.99 3.24 -3.83
CA ILE A 112 -15.77 2.14 -4.41
C ILE A 112 -17.26 2.33 -4.10
N LYS A 113 -17.61 2.60 -2.84
CA LYS A 113 -19.00 2.80 -2.41
C LYS A 113 -19.67 4.02 -3.02
N GLU A 114 -18.93 5.11 -3.21
CA GLU A 114 -19.49 6.39 -3.65
C GLU A 114 -19.54 6.53 -5.17
N LYS A 115 -18.62 5.88 -5.88
CA LYS A 115 -18.41 6.10 -7.33
C LYS A 115 -18.65 4.88 -8.20
N TYR A 116 -18.86 3.70 -7.61
CA TYR A 116 -19.02 2.43 -8.35
C TYR A 116 -20.25 1.61 -7.95
N LEU A 117 -20.91 1.94 -6.84
CA LEU A 117 -22.14 1.33 -6.34
C LEU A 117 -23.24 2.40 -6.22
#